data_AF-A0A255Z582-F1
#
_entry.id   AF-A0A255Z582-F1
#
_cell.length_a   1.000
_cell.length_b   1.000
_cell.length_c   1.000
_cell.angle_alpha   90.00
_cell.angle_beta   90.00
_cell.angle_gamma   90.00
#
_symmetry.space_group_name_H-M   'P 1'
#
loop_
_entity.id
_entity.type
_entity.pdbx_description
1 polymer ?
#
loop_
_entity_poly.entity_id
_entity_poly.type
_entity_poly.pdbx_seq_one_letter_code
_entity_poly.pdbx_strand_id
1 'polypeptide(L)' 'MHRRSVSLGCRAKLPELPVGARVRILPNHACATAAHHAGYHVINAACEEALWWPRKPGW' A
#
# COMPACT_ATOMS: atom_id res chain seq x y z
N MET A 1 -1.51 25.24 -11.29
CA MET A 1 -2.01 24.45 -12.43
C MET A 1 -1.03 23.32 -12.74
N HIS A 2 -1.26 22.10 -12.23
CA HIS A 2 -0.42 20.93 -12.51
C HIS A 2 -1.24 19.98 -13.39
N ARG A 3 -1.06 20.05 -14.71
CA ARG A 3 -1.70 19.10 -15.64
C ARG A 3 -0.99 17.76 -15.50
N ARG A 4 -1.70 16.76 -14.97
CA ARG A 4 -1.27 15.36 -15.04
C ARG A 4 -1.49 14.88 -16.47
N SER A 5 -0.41 14.61 -17.20
CA SER A 5 -0.44 14.03 -18.54
C SER A 5 -0.97 12.59 -18.48
N VAL A 6 -1.98 12.30 -19.30
CA VAL A 6 -2.54 10.96 -19.51
C VAL A 6 -1.64 10.24 -20.54
N SER A 7 -1.23 9.01 -20.26
CA SER A 7 -0.66 8.13 -21.29
C SER A 7 -1.79 7.72 -22.24
N LEU A 8 -1.53 7.70 -23.55
CA LEU A 8 -2.52 7.48 -24.62
C LEU A 8 -3.34 6.16 -24.54
N GLY A 9 -3.15 5.31 -23.54
CA GLY A 9 -3.75 3.98 -23.44
C GLY A 9 -4.80 3.73 -22.35
N CYS A 10 -4.98 4.62 -21.36
CA CYS A 10 -5.91 4.37 -20.25
C CYS A 10 -7.06 5.38 -20.21
N ARG A 11 -8.31 4.89 -20.34
CA ARG A 11 -9.54 5.71 -20.28
C ARG A 11 -10.05 5.99 -18.85
N ALA A 12 -9.39 5.45 -17.83
CA ALA A 12 -9.83 5.63 -16.44
C ALA A 12 -9.52 7.05 -15.95
N LYS A 13 -10.47 7.66 -15.22
CA LYS A 13 -10.22 8.90 -14.49
C LYS A 13 -9.24 8.59 -13.35
N LEU A 14 -8.12 9.31 -13.30
CA LEU A 14 -7.15 9.18 -12.22
C LEU A 14 -7.75 9.67 -10.90
N PRO A 15 -7.50 8.99 -9.76
CA PRO A 15 -7.92 9.47 -8.46
C PRO A 15 -7.15 10.74 -8.07
N GLU A 16 -7.82 11.62 -7.33
CA GLU A 16 -7.19 12.79 -6.73
C GLU A 16 -6.41 12.36 -5.49
N LEU A 17 -5.08 12.28 -5.65
CA LEU A 17 -4.14 11.96 -4.57
C LEU A 17 -3.20 13.16 -4.40
N PRO A 18 -3.52 14.12 -3.50
CA PRO A 18 -2.60 15.20 -3.16
C PRO A 18 -1.37 14.65 -2.43
N VAL A 19 -0.30 15.45 -2.37
CA VAL A 19 0.90 15.10 -1.58
C VAL A 19 0.49 14.90 -0.12
N GLY A 20 0.96 13.80 0.48
CA GLY A 20 0.60 13.40 1.85
C GLY A 20 -0.65 12.52 1.96
N ALA A 21 -1.42 12.32 0.89
CA ALA A 21 -2.52 11.37 0.89
C ALA A 21 -2.01 9.95 1.16
N ARG A 22 -2.65 9.22 2.08
CA ARG A 22 -2.35 7.83 2.42
C ARG A 22 -3.38 6.92 1.78
N VAL A 23 -2.91 5.84 1.15
CA VAL A 23 -3.75 4.80 0.53
C VAL A 23 -3.31 3.42 1.01
N ARG A 24 -4.18 2.43 0.85
CA ARG A 24 -3.85 1.01 1.07
C ARG A 24 -3.81 0.29 -0.27
N ILE A 25 -2.71 -0.41 -0.52
CA ILE A 25 -2.51 -1.20 -1.75
C ILE A 25 -2.68 -2.67 -1.40
N LEU A 26 -3.64 -3.34 -2.02
CA LEU A 26 -3.84 -4.77 -1.83
C LEU A 26 -2.74 -5.55 -2.58
N PRO A 27 -2.05 -6.50 -1.95
CA PRO A 27 -1.04 -7.29 -2.64
C PRO A 27 -1.71 -8.25 -3.62
N ASN A 28 -1.10 -8.43 -4.80
CA ASN A 28 -1.49 -9.51 -5.70
C ASN A 28 -1.13 -10.88 -5.11
N HIS A 29 0.05 -10.98 -4.48
CA HIS A 29 0.50 -12.18 -3.78
C HIS A 29 0.94 -11.83 -2.37
N ALA A 30 0.24 -12.38 -1.37
CA ALA A 30 0.49 -12.08 0.04
C ALA A 30 1.92 -12.43 0.44
N CYS A 31 2.39 -13.65 0.14
CA CYS A 31 3.72 -14.10 0.58
C CYS A 31 4.87 -13.28 -0.01
N ALA A 32 4.85 -13.01 -1.33
CA ALA A 32 5.87 -12.19 -1.98
C ALA A 32 5.93 -10.77 -1.40
N THR A 33 4.77 -10.16 -1.14
CA THR A 33 4.72 -8.82 -0.53
C THR A 33 5.23 -8.86 0.90
N ALA A 34 4.74 -9.82 1.69
CA ALA A 34 5.07 -9.98 3.09
C ALA A 34 6.58 -10.21 3.32
N ALA A 35 7.27 -10.90 2.40
CA ALA A 35 8.70 -11.18 2.48
C ALA A 35 9.59 -9.93 2.38
N HIS A 36 9.11 -8.84 1.76
CA HIS A 36 9.85 -7.58 1.61
C HIS A 36 9.80 -6.66 2.84
N HIS A 37 9.09 -7.06 3.89
CA HIS A 37 9.00 -6.29 5.14
C HIS A 37 9.64 -7.04 6.31
N ALA A 38 10.24 -6.30 7.24
CA ALA A 38 10.82 -6.85 8.48
C ALA A 38 9.75 -7.34 9.47
N GLY A 39 8.49 -6.95 9.27
CA GLY A 39 7.35 -7.31 10.10
C GLY A 39 6.10 -6.55 9.67
N TYR A 40 5.02 -6.69 10.44
CA TYR A 40 3.69 -6.19 10.08
C TYR A 40 3.05 -5.43 11.23
N HIS A 41 2.52 -4.25 10.95
CA HIS A 41 1.59 -3.55 11.85
C HIS A 41 0.23 -4.23 11.73
N VAL A 42 -0.20 -4.90 12.79
CA VAL A 42 -1.50 -5.55 12.88
C VAL A 42 -2.53 -4.52 13.30
N ILE A 43 -3.59 -4.37 12.51
CA ILE A 43 -4.67 -3.42 12.80
C ILE A 43 -5.93 -4.11 13.31
N ASN A 44 -6.64 -3.48 14.22
CA ASN A 44 -7.94 -3.94 14.70
C ASN A 44 -9.09 -3.54 13.72
N ALA A 45 -10.32 -3.94 14.04
CA ALA A 45 -11.50 -3.58 13.25
C ALA A 45 -11.76 -2.05 13.19
N ALA A 46 -11.26 -1.29 14.17
CA ALA A 46 -11.31 0.18 14.20
C ALA A 46 -10.18 0.84 13.37
N CYS A 47 -9.38 0.06 12.63
CA CYS A 47 -8.24 0.53 11.84
C CYS A 47 -7.09 1.16 12.66
N GLU A 48 -7.02 0.84 13.94
CA GLU A 48 -5.93 1.26 14.82
C GLU A 48 -4.89 0.14 14.90
N GLU A 49 -3.62 0.52 15.10
CA GLU A 49 -2.57 -0.47 15.32
C GLU A 49 -2.76 -1.15 16.68
N ALA A 50 -2.95 -2.47 16.64
CA ALA A 50 -3.09 -3.29 17.82
C ALA A 50 -1.74 -3.82 18.31
N LEU A 51 -0.85 -4.22 17.40
CA LEU A 51 0.51 -4.67 17.71
C LEU A 51 1.42 -4.76 16.48
N TRP A 52 2.72 -4.95 16.75
CA TRP A 52 3.74 -5.23 15.74
C TRP A 52 4.14 -6.72 15.74
N TRP A 53 4.13 -7.33 14.55
CA TRP A 53 4.59 -8.70 14.33
C TRP A 53 5.94 -8.71 13.62
N PRO A 54 7.06 -9.03 14.29
CA PRO A 54 8.33 -9.20 13.61
C PRO A 54 8.29 -10.46 12.73
N ARG A 55 8.72 -10.34 11.47
CA ARG A 55 8.89 -11.47 10.56
C ARG A 55 10.31 -12.03 10.71
N LYS A 56 10.46 -13.35 10.72
CA LYS A 56 11.76 -14.02 10.69
C LYS A 56 12.32 -14.00 9.25
N PRO A 57 13.44 -13.30 8.97
CA PRO A 57 14.05 -13.31 7.65
C PRO A 57 15.01 -14.50 7.48
N GLY A 58 15.44 -14.72 6.24
CA GLY A 58 16.49 -15.69 5.91
C GLY A 58 15.98 -17.07 5.48
N TRP A 59 16.87 -18.04 5.65
CA TRP A 59 16.69 -19.48 5.40
C TRP A 59 16.70 -20.21 6.74
#